data_AF-A0A4P7VNW5-F1
#
_entry.id   AF-A0A4P7VNW5-F1
#
_cell.length_a   1.000
_cell.length_b   1.000
_cell.length_c   1.000
_cell.angle_alpha   90.00
_cell.angle_beta   90.00
_cell.angle_gamma   90.00
#
_symmetry.space_group_name_H-M   'P 1'
#
loop_
_entity.id
_entity.type
_entity.pdbx_description
1 polymer ?
#
loop_
_entity_poly.entity_id
_entity_poly.type
_entity_poly.pdbx_seq_one_letter_code
_entity_poly.pdbx_strand_id
1 'polypeptide(L)'
;MKSRRNSIDALVRERFLTINSLCDDYFELSDMPGDSHLKNAIFKNVKTRIKEMSSASFRNQLAERLNDDLNGVVDRFEAQLPELSADDRVVFIYSAAGFSIKSIGLFLNLKKSSVYTRRRRLREAIESSQAVDKEEFISFL
;
A
#
# COMPACT_ATOMS: atom_id res chain seq x y z
N MET A 1 -2.77 24.95 14.63
CA MET A 1 -2.84 23.69 15.42
C MET A 1 -4.17 22.93 15.32
N LYS A 2 -5.33 23.55 15.04
CA LYS A 2 -6.61 22.84 14.83
C LYS A 2 -6.64 21.90 13.61
N SER A 3 -5.98 22.29 12.50
CA SER A 3 -5.95 21.50 11.24
C SER A 3 -5.26 20.13 11.37
N ARG A 4 -4.11 20.05 12.07
CA ARG A 4 -3.39 18.78 12.29
C ARG A 4 -4.14 17.77 13.18
N ARG A 5 -4.92 18.26 14.15
CA ARG A 5 -5.74 17.40 15.04
C ARG A 5 -6.91 16.76 14.29
N ASN A 6 -7.59 17.55 13.45
CA ASN A 6 -8.65 17.04 12.58
C ASN A 6 -8.12 16.02 11.56
N SER A 7 -6.88 16.19 11.09
CA SER A 7 -6.21 15.23 10.19
C SER A 7 -5.91 13.89 10.89
N ILE A 8 -5.41 13.92 12.14
CA ILE A 8 -5.20 12.69 12.92
C ILE A 8 -6.53 11.98 13.19
N ASP A 9 -7.57 12.71 13.60
CA ASP A 9 -8.88 12.11 13.86
C ASP A 9 -9.49 11.50 12.59
N ALA A 10 -9.31 12.14 11.43
CA ALA A 10 -9.75 11.60 10.14
C ALA A 10 -8.98 10.33 9.76
N LEU A 11 -7.65 10.32 9.89
CA LEU A 11 -6.80 9.16 9.62
C LEU A 11 -7.13 7.97 10.54
N VAL A 12 -7.34 8.24 11.82
CA VAL A 12 -7.71 7.21 12.81
C VAL A 12 -9.10 6.65 12.49
N ARG A 13 -10.08 7.50 12.15
CA ARG A 13 -11.41 7.06 11.72
C ARG A 13 -11.34 6.20 10.47
N GLU A 14 -10.61 6.62 9.43
CA GLU A 14 -10.44 5.86 8.19
C GLU A 14 -9.85 4.46 8.47
N ARG A 15 -8.85 4.37 9.36
CA ARG A 15 -8.26 3.10 9.77
C ARG A 15 -9.28 2.20 10.48
N PHE A 16 -10.11 2.76 11.35
CA PHE A 16 -11.14 1.98 12.04
C PHE A 16 -12.33 1.61 11.16
N LEU A 17 -12.67 2.36 10.11
CA LEU A 17 -13.71 1.97 9.15
C LEU A 17 -13.44 0.60 8.52
N THR A 18 -12.17 0.29 8.24
CA THR A 18 -11.80 -1.02 7.66
C THR A 18 -12.01 -2.16 8.65
N ILE A 19 -11.63 -1.96 9.91
CA ILE A 19 -11.81 -2.97 10.97
C ILE A 19 -13.29 -3.11 11.31
N ASN A 20 -14.01 -2.00 11.46
CA ASN A 20 -15.45 -2.00 11.75
C ASN A 20 -16.23 -2.76 10.69
N SER A 21 -15.96 -2.54 9.41
CA SER A 21 -16.63 -3.31 8.34
C SER A 21 -16.39 -4.81 8.46
N LEU A 22 -15.17 -5.26 8.82
CA LEU A 22 -14.91 -6.69 9.04
C LEU A 22 -15.62 -7.21 10.30
N CYS A 23 -15.76 -6.38 11.34
CA CYS A 23 -16.51 -6.71 12.55
C CYS A 23 -18.02 -6.77 12.29
N ASP A 24 -18.57 -5.86 11.48
CA ASP A 24 -19.97 -5.82 11.09
C ASP A 24 -20.32 -7.08 10.28
N ASP A 25 -19.50 -7.42 9.27
CA ASP A 25 -19.65 -8.67 8.50
C ASP A 25 -19.62 -9.91 9.40
N TYR A 26 -18.77 -9.89 10.43
CA TYR A 26 -18.65 -10.99 11.38
C TYR A 26 -19.88 -11.08 12.29
N PHE A 27 -20.34 -9.95 12.83
CA PHE A 27 -21.47 -9.87 13.75
C PHE A 27 -22.80 -10.26 13.08
N GLU A 28 -23.03 -9.82 11.84
CA GLU A 28 -24.26 -10.16 11.09
C GLU A 28 -24.36 -11.65 10.75
N LEU A 29 -23.22 -12.34 10.63
CA LEU A 29 -23.16 -13.72 10.18
C LEU A 29 -22.83 -14.72 11.31
N SER A 30 -22.48 -14.24 12.52
CA SER A 30 -22.10 -15.09 13.64
C SER A 30 -23.24 -15.95 14.19
N ASP A 31 -24.49 -15.51 14.00
CA ASP A 31 -25.69 -16.22 14.46
C ASP A 31 -26.24 -17.21 13.42
N MET A 32 -25.67 -17.24 12.20
CA MET A 32 -26.09 -18.17 11.16
C MET A 32 -25.46 -19.56 11.35
N PRO A 33 -26.24 -20.65 11.28
CA PRO A 33 -25.68 -22.01 11.34
C PRO A 33 -24.81 -22.27 10.10
N GLY A 34 -23.49 -22.38 10.28
CA GLY A 34 -22.56 -22.79 9.23
C GLY A 34 -21.43 -21.79 8.96
N ASP A 35 -20.23 -22.16 9.40
CA ASP A 35 -18.98 -21.39 9.29
C ASP A 35 -18.56 -21.10 7.82
N SER A 36 -19.11 -21.81 6.83
CA SER A 36 -18.79 -21.60 5.41
C SER A 36 -19.31 -20.27 4.85
N HIS A 37 -20.49 -19.82 5.26
CA HIS A 37 -21.09 -18.56 4.78
C HIS A 37 -20.33 -17.34 5.31
N LEU A 38 -20.00 -17.37 6.60
CA LEU A 38 -19.14 -16.38 7.28
C LEU A 38 -17.76 -16.29 6.61
N LYS A 39 -17.10 -17.44 6.39
CA LYS A 39 -15.81 -17.50 5.68
C LYS A 39 -15.87 -16.90 4.29
N ASN A 40 -16.93 -17.20 3.53
CA ASN A 40 -17.10 -16.69 2.17
C ASN A 40 -17.32 -15.17 2.13
N ALA A 41 -18.11 -14.62 3.06
CA ALA A 41 -18.36 -13.18 3.14
C ALA A 41 -17.09 -12.39 3.47
N ILE A 42 -16.38 -12.78 4.54
CA ILE A 42 -15.11 -12.17 4.93
C ILE A 42 -14.10 -12.26 3.78
N PHE A 43 -13.99 -13.41 3.13
CA PHE A 43 -13.08 -13.60 2.01
C PHE A 43 -13.42 -12.71 0.80
N LYS A 44 -14.71 -12.55 0.48
CA LYS A 44 -15.17 -11.64 -0.58
C LYS A 44 -14.86 -10.18 -0.26
N ASN A 45 -15.04 -9.76 0.99
CA ASN A 45 -14.78 -8.38 1.40
C ASN A 45 -13.29 -8.07 1.41
N VAL A 46 -12.44 -8.98 1.89
CA VAL A 46 -10.98 -8.88 1.74
C VAL A 46 -10.57 -8.78 0.27
N LYS A 47 -11.13 -9.64 -0.61
CA LYS A 47 -10.85 -9.57 -2.05
C LYS A 47 -11.25 -8.25 -2.70
N THR A 48 -12.39 -7.69 -2.30
CA THR A 48 -12.87 -6.40 -2.81
C THR A 48 -11.91 -5.29 -2.45
N ARG A 49 -11.46 -5.23 -1.19
CA ARG A 49 -10.47 -4.25 -0.72
C ARG A 49 -9.12 -4.41 -1.41
N ILE A 50 -8.65 -5.64 -1.60
CA ILE A 50 -7.42 -5.91 -2.38
C ILE A 50 -7.58 -5.38 -3.81
N LYS A 51 -8.72 -5.60 -4.45
CA LYS A 51 -8.98 -5.13 -5.83
C LYS A 51 -8.98 -3.60 -5.92
N GLU A 52 -9.55 -2.91 -4.93
CA GLU A 52 -9.51 -1.45 -4.83
C GLU A 52 -8.06 -0.96 -4.71
N MET A 53 -7.28 -1.56 -3.81
CA MET A 53 -5.86 -1.26 -3.62
C MET A 53 -5.02 -1.57 -4.86
N SER A 54 -5.40 -2.58 -5.66
CA SER A 54 -4.80 -2.89 -6.96
C SER A 54 -5.14 -1.91 -8.08
N SER A 55 -6.02 -0.93 -7.86
CA SER A 55 -6.45 0.00 -8.92
C SER A 55 -5.42 1.10 -9.19
N ALA A 56 -5.38 1.60 -10.43
CA ALA A 56 -4.55 2.76 -10.78
C ALA A 56 -5.01 4.03 -10.06
N SER A 57 -6.32 4.22 -9.90
CA SER A 57 -6.88 5.36 -9.16
C SER A 57 -6.37 5.42 -7.73
N PHE A 58 -6.36 4.28 -7.02
CA PHE A 58 -5.84 4.22 -5.66
C PHE A 58 -4.34 4.56 -5.61
N ARG A 59 -3.55 4.02 -6.54
CA ARG A 59 -2.12 4.33 -6.62
C ARG A 59 -1.82 5.79 -6.88
N ASN A 60 -2.57 6.43 -7.79
CA ASN A 60 -2.36 7.84 -8.12
C ASN A 60 -2.68 8.72 -6.91
N GLN A 61 -3.81 8.49 -6.25
CA GLN A 61 -4.16 9.22 -5.02
C GLN A 61 -3.14 8.98 -3.90
N LEU A 62 -2.60 7.78 -3.80
CA LEU A 62 -1.57 7.46 -2.82
C LEU A 62 -0.25 8.18 -3.14
N ALA A 63 0.16 8.24 -4.41
CA ALA A 63 1.35 8.95 -4.84
C ALA A 63 1.23 10.46 -4.59
N GLU A 64 0.08 11.06 -4.89
CA GLU A 64 -0.20 12.47 -4.59
C GLU A 64 -0.07 12.75 -3.09
N ARG A 65 -0.70 11.94 -2.23
CA ARG A 65 -0.57 12.10 -0.76
C ARG A 65 0.87 11.95 -0.27
N LEU A 66 1.62 10.98 -0.79
CA LEU A 66 3.03 10.81 -0.45
C LEU A 66 3.86 12.02 -0.87
N ASN A 67 3.59 12.60 -2.04
CA ASN A 67 4.24 13.83 -2.47
C ASN A 67 3.92 15.00 -1.53
N ASP A 68 2.65 15.17 -1.14
CA ASP A 68 2.25 16.22 -0.22
C ASP A 68 2.90 16.07 1.17
N ASP A 69 2.95 14.84 1.69
CA ASP A 69 3.41 14.55 3.05
C ASP A 69 4.93 14.37 3.17
N LEU A 70 5.61 13.96 2.09
CA LEU A 70 7.04 13.59 2.08
C LEU A 70 7.86 14.44 1.07
N ASN A 71 7.49 15.72 0.94
CA ASN A 71 8.24 16.73 0.18
C ASN A 71 8.42 16.40 -1.31
N GLY A 72 7.46 15.73 -1.94
CA GLY A 72 7.54 15.28 -3.33
C GLY A 72 8.31 13.98 -3.52
N VAL A 73 8.29 13.07 -2.54
CA VAL A 73 9.14 11.86 -2.55
C VAL A 73 8.98 11.00 -3.81
N VAL A 74 7.77 10.88 -4.35
CA VAL A 74 7.51 10.09 -5.56
C VAL A 74 8.11 10.81 -6.75
N ASP A 75 7.85 12.11 -6.90
CA ASP A 75 8.39 12.91 -8.02
C ASP A 75 9.92 12.95 -7.99
N ARG A 76 10.54 13.07 -6.80
CA ARG A 76 11.99 13.01 -6.64
C ARG A 76 12.55 11.63 -7.01
N PHE A 77 11.87 10.57 -6.61
CA PHE A 77 12.23 9.20 -6.98
C PHE A 77 12.18 9.02 -8.50
N GLU A 78 11.12 9.49 -9.13
CA GLU A 78 10.92 9.41 -10.58
C GLU A 78 11.99 10.16 -11.38
N ALA A 79 12.35 11.36 -10.91
CA ALA A 79 13.32 12.24 -11.56
C ALA A 79 14.78 11.76 -11.38
N GLN A 80 15.12 11.21 -10.21
CA GLN A 80 16.47 10.74 -9.91
C GLN A 80 16.76 9.33 -10.43
N LEU A 81 15.71 8.53 -10.67
CA LEU A 81 15.81 7.15 -11.13
C LEU A 81 14.95 6.93 -12.40
N PRO A 82 15.19 7.69 -13.49
CA PRO A 82 14.38 7.62 -14.70
C PRO A 82 14.40 6.24 -15.36
N GLU A 83 15.50 5.50 -15.21
CA GLU A 83 15.71 4.15 -15.76
C GLU A 83 14.86 3.05 -15.10
N LEU A 84 14.27 3.32 -13.93
CA LEU A 84 13.43 2.34 -13.23
C LEU A 84 12.07 2.19 -13.90
N SER A 85 11.61 0.94 -13.99
CA SER A 85 10.37 0.60 -14.65
C SER A 85 9.14 1.15 -13.90
N ALA A 86 8.00 1.25 -14.60
CA ALA A 86 6.72 1.59 -13.98
C ALA A 86 6.36 0.61 -12.83
N ASP A 87 6.68 -0.68 -12.98
CA ASP A 87 6.48 -1.68 -11.94
C ASP A 87 7.31 -1.38 -10.68
N ASP A 88 8.56 -0.95 -10.85
CA ASP A 88 9.45 -0.59 -9.75
C ASP A 88 8.97 0.64 -9.00
N ARG A 89 8.48 1.65 -9.74
CA ARG A 89 7.86 2.86 -9.18
C ARG A 89 6.61 2.51 -8.35
N VAL A 90 5.78 1.58 -8.83
CA VAL A 90 4.62 1.12 -8.07
C VAL A 90 5.03 0.40 -6.78
N VAL A 91 6.07 -0.44 -6.81
CA VAL A 91 6.60 -1.08 -5.60
C VAL A 91 7.11 -0.04 -4.61
N PHE A 92 7.79 1.00 -5.09
CA PHE A 92 8.25 2.12 -4.26
C PHE A 92 7.09 2.86 -3.60
N ILE A 93 6.08 3.28 -4.37
CA ILE A 93 4.88 3.99 -3.86
C ILE A 93 4.23 3.20 -2.71
N TYR A 94 3.98 1.90 -2.89
CA TYR A 94 3.36 1.12 -1.81
C TYR A 94 4.29 0.93 -0.60
N SER A 95 5.60 0.85 -0.82
CA SER A 95 6.57 0.69 0.27
C SER A 95 6.70 1.98 1.09
N ALA A 96 6.74 3.14 0.45
CA ALA A 96 6.73 4.45 1.10
C ALA A 96 5.43 4.71 1.86
N ALA A 97 4.30 4.16 1.39
CA ALA A 97 3.03 4.16 2.13
C ALA A 97 2.99 3.18 3.32
N GLY A 98 4.06 2.42 3.57
CA GLY A 98 4.17 1.50 4.70
C GLY A 98 3.53 0.12 4.48
N PHE A 99 3.17 -0.25 3.25
CA PHE A 99 2.63 -1.57 3.00
C PHE A 99 3.69 -2.67 3.14
N SER A 100 3.29 -3.78 3.77
CA SER A 100 4.14 -4.96 3.86
C SER A 100 4.40 -5.54 2.47
N ILE A 101 5.53 -6.24 2.30
CA ILE A 101 5.86 -6.90 1.04
C ILE A 101 4.81 -7.93 0.60
N LYS A 102 4.10 -8.55 1.55
CA LYS A 102 3.01 -9.49 1.25
C LYS A 102 1.79 -8.75 0.69
N SER A 103 1.46 -7.58 1.26
CA SER A 103 0.38 -6.71 0.78
C SER A 103 0.68 -6.23 -0.64
N ILE A 104 1.90 -5.76 -0.90
CA ILE A 104 2.36 -5.36 -2.23
C ILE A 104 2.22 -6.53 -3.23
N GLY A 105 2.62 -7.73 -2.82
CA GLY A 105 2.47 -8.94 -3.63
C GLY A 105 1.01 -9.22 -4.01
N LEU A 106 0.07 -9.02 -3.09
CA LEU A 106 -1.36 -9.14 -3.36
C LEU A 106 -1.84 -8.06 -4.33
N PHE A 107 -1.46 -6.79 -4.11
CA PHE A 107 -1.92 -5.68 -4.94
C PHE A 107 -1.44 -5.79 -6.39
N LEU A 108 -0.23 -6.33 -6.57
CA LEU A 108 0.39 -6.53 -7.87
C LEU A 108 0.12 -7.92 -8.48
N ASN A 109 -0.69 -8.75 -7.82
CA ASN A 109 -0.95 -10.13 -8.24
C ASN A 109 0.33 -10.95 -8.53
N LEU A 110 1.36 -10.76 -7.69
CA LEU A 110 2.65 -11.41 -7.83
C LEU A 110 2.68 -12.75 -7.09
N LYS A 111 3.46 -13.69 -7.64
CA LYS A 111 3.82 -14.92 -6.90
C LYS A 111 4.67 -14.56 -5.68
N LYS A 112 4.56 -15.37 -4.63
CA LYS A 112 5.28 -15.16 -3.36
C LYS A 112 6.79 -14.99 -3.56
N SER A 113 7.44 -15.79 -4.40
CA SER A 113 8.89 -15.64 -4.67
C SER A 113 9.20 -14.35 -5.43
N SER A 114 8.37 -13.98 -6.39
CA SER A 114 8.57 -12.83 -7.28
C SER A 114 8.58 -11.49 -6.54
N VAL A 115 7.74 -11.32 -5.49
CA VAL A 115 7.66 -10.03 -4.77
C VAL A 115 8.93 -9.73 -3.96
N TYR A 116 9.52 -10.74 -3.31
CA TYR A 116 10.80 -10.56 -2.58
C TYR A 116 11.95 -10.28 -3.53
N THR A 117 12.03 -11.01 -4.66
CA THR A 117 13.06 -10.75 -5.68
C THR A 117 12.92 -9.35 -6.26
N ARG A 118 11.69 -8.88 -6.53
CA ARG A 118 11.46 -7.54 -7.09
C ARG A 118 11.85 -6.43 -6.10
N ARG A 119 11.46 -6.52 -4.83
CA ARG A 119 11.89 -5.56 -3.80
C ARG A 119 13.41 -5.54 -3.62
N ARG A 120 14.05 -6.72 -3.64
CA ARG A 120 15.52 -6.82 -3.56
C ARG A 120 16.21 -6.13 -4.74
N ARG A 121 15.76 -6.39 -5.97
CA ARG A 121 16.31 -5.76 -7.18
C ARG A 121 16.12 -4.25 -7.18
N LEU A 122 14.96 -3.79 -6.72
CA LEU A 122 14.70 -2.36 -6.58
C LEU A 122 15.70 -1.71 -5.61
N ARG A 123 15.92 -2.31 -4.44
CA ARG A 123 16.93 -1.86 -3.48
C ARG A 123 18.33 -1.84 -4.10
N GLU A 124 18.75 -2.94 -4.74
CA GLU A 124 20.07 -3.04 -5.41
C GLU A 124 20.24 -1.96 -6.50
N ALA A 125 19.18 -1.65 -7.25
CA ALA A 125 19.19 -0.61 -8.27
C ALA A 125 19.33 0.81 -7.66
N ILE A 126 18.68 1.08 -6.53
CA ILE A 126 18.82 2.36 -5.83
C ILE A 126 20.22 2.49 -5.21
N GLU A 127 20.72 1.44 -4.57
CA GLU A 127 22.06 1.40 -3.94
C GLU A 127 23.18 1.67 -4.96
N SER A 128 23.04 1.15 -6.18
CA SER A 128 24.00 1.34 -7.27
C SER A 128 23.82 2.64 -8.07
N SER A 129 22.77 3.41 -7.78
CA SER A 129 22.47 4.66 -8.49
C SER A 129 23.31 5.84 -8.00
N GLN A 130 23.26 6.93 -8.77
CA GLN A 130 23.79 8.24 -8.38
C GLN A 130 22.71 9.17 -7.80
N ALA A 131 21.55 8.62 -7.39
CA ALA A 131 20.50 9.40 -6.76
C ALA A 131 21.01 10.04 -5.47
N VAL A 132 20.71 11.33 -5.29
CA VAL A 132 21.13 12.12 -4.13
C VAL A 132 20.33 11.69 -2.90
N ASP A 133 19.07 11.31 -3.07
CA ASP A 133 18.16 10.92 -1.99
C ASP A 133 18.11 9.38 -1.77
N LYS A 134 19.13 8.63 -2.22
CA LYS A 134 19.13 7.16 -2.21
C LYS A 134 18.90 6.57 -0.81
N GLU A 135 19.51 7.12 0.24
CA GLU A 135 19.35 6.63 1.60
C GLU A 135 17.90 6.77 2.09
N GLU A 136 17.23 7.86 1.73
CA GLU A 136 15.82 8.09 2.05
C GLU A 136 14.95 7.07 1.30
N PHE A 137 15.17 6.88 0.00
CA PHE A 137 14.41 5.90 -0.80
C PHE A 137 14.56 4.47 -0.26
N ILE A 138 15.78 4.11 0.14
CA ILE A 138 16.08 2.80 0.73
C ILE A 138 15.39 2.60 2.09
N SER A 139 15.18 3.67 2.86
CA SER A 139 14.52 3.60 4.17
C SER A 139 13.06 3.14 4.11
N PHE A 140 12.41 3.30 2.96
CA PHE A 140 11.05 2.81 2.71
C PHE A 140 11.01 1.33 2.28
N LEU A 141 12.14 0.77 1.84
CA LEU A 141 12.26 -0.61 1.33
C LEU A 141 12.80 -1.57 2.37
#